data_AF-Q63156-F1
#
_entry.id   AF-Q63156-F1
#
_cell.length_a   1.000
_cell.length_b   1.000
_cell.length_c   1.000
_cell.angle_alpha   90.00
_cell.angle_beta   90.00
_cell.angle_gamma   90.00
#
_symmetry.space_group_name_H-M   'P 1'
#
loop_
_entity.id
_entity.type
_entity.pdbx_description
1 polymer ?
#
loop_
_entity_poly.entity_id
_entity_poly.type
_entity_poly.pdbx_seq_one_letter_code
_entity_poly.pdbx_strand_id
1 'polypeptide(L)'
;YIRIADTNITSIPQGLPPSLTELHLDGNKISRVDAASLKGLNNLAKLGLSFNSISAVDNGSLANTPHLRELHLDNNKLTRVPGGLAEHKYIQVVYL
;
A
#
# COMPACT_ATOMS: atom_id res chain seq x y z
N TYR A 1 -8.89 -0.42 11.55
CA TYR A 1 -7.45 -0.34 11.28
C TYR A 1 -6.82 -1.72 11.50
N ILE A 2 -5.75 -2.04 10.80
CA ILE A 2 -4.94 -3.27 10.98
C ILE A 2 -3.47 -2.87 10.98
N ARG A 3 -2.70 -3.40 11.93
CA ARG A 3 -1.25 -3.22 12.01
C ARG A 3 -0.57 -4.58 12.13
N ILE A 4 0.27 -4.90 11.16
CA ILE A 4 1.06 -6.13 11.08
C ILE A 4 2.50 -5.71 10.78
N ALA A 5 3.10 -4.92 11.66
CA ALA A 5 4.47 -4.43 11.51
C ALA A 5 5.48 -5.43 12.12
N ASP A 6 6.68 -5.50 11.56
CA ASP A 6 7.81 -6.29 12.10
C ASP A 6 7.55 -7.81 12.22
N THR A 7 6.73 -8.37 11.33
CA THR A 7 6.34 -9.81 11.37
C THR A 7 7.01 -10.65 10.27
N ASN A 8 7.96 -10.09 9.53
CA ASN A 8 8.68 -10.75 8.43
C ASN A 8 7.77 -11.24 7.27
N ILE A 9 6.55 -10.71 7.15
CA ILE A 9 5.68 -11.08 6.02
C ILE A 9 6.30 -10.62 4.70
N THR A 10 6.13 -11.44 3.67
CA THR A 10 6.73 -11.24 2.34
C THR A 10 5.73 -10.72 1.32
N SER A 11 4.44 -10.68 1.66
CA SER A 11 3.36 -10.18 0.83
C SER A 11 2.27 -9.53 1.68
N ILE A 12 1.49 -8.65 1.06
CA ILE A 12 0.30 -8.06 1.69
C ILE A 12 -0.77 -9.17 1.81
N PRO A 13 -1.39 -9.35 3.00
CA PRO A 13 -2.43 -10.36 3.20
C PRO A 13 -3.63 -10.17 2.28
N GLN A 14 -4.16 -11.26 1.74
CA GLN A 14 -5.38 -11.27 0.94
C GLN A 14 -6.63 -11.35 1.82
N GLY A 15 -7.77 -10.89 1.31
CA GLY A 15 -9.06 -11.03 2.01
C GLY A 15 -9.22 -10.10 3.22
N LEU A 16 -8.49 -8.98 3.22
CA LEU A 16 -8.66 -7.93 4.23
C LEU A 16 -10.10 -7.35 4.17
N PRO A 17 -10.66 -6.93 5.31
CA PRO A 17 -12.05 -6.49 5.37
C PRO A 17 -12.25 -5.20 4.54
N PRO A 18 -13.33 -5.07 3.76
CA PRO A 18 -13.60 -3.88 2.93
C PRO A 18 -13.90 -2.62 3.75
N SER A 19 -14.21 -2.78 5.05
CA SER A 19 -14.37 -1.69 6.01
C SER A 19 -13.04 -1.13 6.54
N LEU A 20 -11.90 -1.68 6.10
CA LEU A 20 -10.59 -1.26 6.56
C LEU A 20 -10.28 0.17 6.10
N THR A 21 -9.95 1.03 7.06
CA THR A 21 -9.58 2.43 6.83
C THR A 21 -8.08 2.68 6.87
N GLU A 22 -7.33 1.85 7.60
CA GLU A 22 -5.89 2.02 7.81
C GLU A 22 -5.22 0.64 7.83
N LEU A 23 -4.14 0.50 7.08
CA LEU A 23 -3.33 -0.71 6.97
C LEU A 23 -1.86 -0.36 7.15
N HIS A 24 -1.25 -0.86 8.22
CA HIS A 24 0.17 -0.65 8.52
C HIS A 24 0.94 -1.97 8.41
N LEU A 25 1.83 -2.04 7.44
CA LEU A 25 2.68 -3.20 7.12
C LEU A 25 4.16 -2.79 7.10
N ASP A 26 4.49 -1.74 7.84
CA ASP A 26 5.83 -1.21 7.95
C ASP A 26 6.80 -2.23 8.58
N GLY A 27 8.08 -2.19 8.19
CA GLY A 27 9.11 -3.06 8.81
C GLY A 27 9.00 -4.55 8.45
N ASN A 28 8.47 -4.87 7.25
CA ASN A 28 8.35 -6.25 6.78
C ASN A 28 9.31 -6.55 5.62
N LYS A 29 9.09 -7.68 4.94
CA LYS A 29 9.91 -8.15 3.81
C LYS A 29 9.11 -8.17 2.51
N ILE A 30 8.12 -7.29 2.39
CA ILE A 30 7.26 -7.19 1.21
C ILE A 30 8.12 -6.70 0.04
N SER A 31 8.05 -7.41 -1.09
CA SER A 31 8.87 -7.13 -2.28
C SER A 31 8.09 -6.48 -3.42
N ARG A 32 6.77 -6.58 -3.39
CA ARG A 32 5.88 -6.07 -4.45
C ARG A 32 4.49 -5.77 -3.90
N VAL A 33 3.83 -4.77 -4.48
CA VAL A 33 2.41 -4.48 -4.26
C VAL A 33 1.62 -4.88 -5.50
N ASP A 34 0.93 -6.02 -5.44
CA ASP A 34 0.10 -6.53 -6.53
C ASP A 34 -1.34 -6.00 -6.45
N ALA A 35 -2.06 -6.03 -7.57
CA ALA A 35 -3.43 -5.50 -7.61
C ALA A 35 -4.44 -6.36 -6.83
N ALA A 36 -4.14 -7.65 -6.65
CA ALA A 36 -4.99 -8.56 -5.90
C ALA A 36 -4.99 -8.22 -4.40
N SER A 37 -3.84 -7.82 -3.85
CA SER A 37 -3.65 -7.57 -2.42
C SER A 37 -4.38 -6.35 -1.88
N LEU A 38 -4.63 -5.35 -2.73
CA LEU A 38 -5.41 -4.17 -2.38
C LEU A 38 -6.87 -4.28 -2.80
N LYS A 39 -7.28 -5.40 -3.42
CA LYS A 39 -8.61 -5.57 -4.01
C LYS A 39 -9.71 -5.41 -2.96
N GLY A 40 -10.67 -4.52 -3.23
CA GLY A 40 -11.85 -4.31 -2.39
C GLY A 40 -11.61 -3.41 -1.18
N LEU A 41 -10.40 -2.85 -1.01
CA LEU A 41 -10.06 -1.90 0.05
C LEU A 41 -10.54 -0.47 -0.27
N ASN A 42 -11.82 -0.35 -0.64
CA ASN A 42 -12.40 0.90 -1.11
C ASN A 42 -12.38 2.01 -0.05
N ASN A 43 -12.43 1.66 1.24
CA ASN A 43 -12.45 2.61 2.34
C ASN A 43 -11.07 2.93 2.92
N LEU A 44 -10.00 2.36 2.34
CA LEU A 44 -8.66 2.55 2.84
C LEU A 44 -8.22 4.00 2.63
N ALA A 45 -7.93 4.68 3.73
CA ALA A 45 -7.46 6.06 3.77
C ALA A 45 -5.94 6.13 4.00
N LYS A 46 -5.36 5.16 4.72
CA LYS A 46 -3.92 5.13 5.02
C LYS A 46 -3.30 3.77 4.72
N LEU A 47 -2.18 3.77 3.99
CA LEU A 47 -1.40 2.59 3.68
C LEU A 47 0.07 2.82 4.07
N GLY A 48 0.51 2.15 5.13
CA GLY A 48 1.89 2.10 5.59
C GLY A 48 2.62 0.87 5.04
N LEU A 49 3.65 1.10 4.23
CA LEU A 49 4.51 0.09 3.64
C LEU A 49 5.99 0.46 3.77
N SER A 50 6.32 1.37 4.69
CA SER A 50 7.70 1.84 4.88
C SER A 50 8.61 0.72 5.36
N PHE A 51 9.92 0.86 5.14
CA PHE A 51 10.92 -0.11 5.61
C PHE A 51 10.64 -1.55 5.14
N ASN A 52 10.25 -1.69 3.88
CA ASN A 52 10.09 -2.98 3.21
C ASN A 52 11.17 -3.16 2.12
N SER A 53 11.00 -4.13 1.22
CA SER A 53 11.88 -4.34 0.06
C SER A 53 11.13 -4.17 -1.26
N ILE A 54 10.11 -3.30 -1.28
CA ILE A 54 9.23 -3.13 -2.43
C ILE A 54 10.02 -2.52 -3.58
N SER A 55 10.15 -3.27 -4.68
CA SER A 55 10.83 -2.81 -5.89
C SER A 55 9.85 -2.35 -6.98
N ALA A 56 8.59 -2.78 -6.89
CA ALA A 56 7.55 -2.42 -7.84
C ALA A 56 6.15 -2.41 -7.20
N VAL A 57 5.33 -1.47 -7.67
CA VAL A 57 3.87 -1.44 -7.46
C VAL A 57 3.23 -1.68 -8.82
N ASP A 58 2.34 -2.67 -8.91
CA ASP A 58 1.69 -3.00 -10.18
C ASP A 58 0.74 -1.90 -10.64
N ASN A 59 0.65 -1.73 -11.96
CA ASN A 59 -0.31 -0.82 -12.54
C ASN A 59 -1.73 -1.28 -12.18
N GLY A 60 -2.53 -0.33 -11.68
CA GLY A 60 -3.89 -0.61 -11.23
C GLY A 60 -3.97 -1.14 -9.79
N SER A 61 -2.86 -1.41 -9.09
CA SER A 61 -2.94 -1.81 -7.67
C SER A 61 -3.62 -0.75 -6.83
N LEU A 62 -3.16 0.49 -6.98
CA LEU A 62 -3.70 1.64 -6.24
C LEU A 62 -5.14 1.98 -6.67
N ALA A 63 -5.59 1.59 -7.88
CA ALA A 63 -6.97 1.83 -8.31
C ALA A 63 -8.02 1.11 -7.42
N ASN A 64 -7.60 0.09 -6.66
CA ASN A 64 -8.45 -0.59 -5.69
C ASN A 64 -8.61 0.16 -4.36
N THR A 65 -7.90 1.27 -4.17
CA THR A 65 -7.93 2.13 -2.97
C THR A 65 -8.31 3.57 -3.34
N PRO A 66 -9.49 3.82 -3.96
CA PRO A 66 -9.86 5.12 -4.51
C PRO A 66 -9.95 6.25 -3.47
N HIS A 67 -10.10 5.93 -2.19
CA HIS A 67 -10.18 6.90 -1.09
C HIS A 67 -8.85 7.07 -0.32
N LEU A 68 -7.74 6.55 -0.85
CA LEU A 68 -6.44 6.65 -0.21
C LEU A 68 -6.01 8.13 -0.09
N ARG A 69 -5.59 8.50 1.12
CA ARG A 69 -5.14 9.84 1.49
C ARG A 69 -3.65 9.89 1.81
N GLU A 70 -3.16 8.86 2.47
CA GLU A 70 -1.77 8.75 2.92
C GLU A 70 -1.17 7.44 2.43
N LEU A 71 -0.04 7.54 1.72
CA LEU A 71 0.73 6.40 1.23
C LEU A 71 2.18 6.54 1.69
N HIS A 72 2.66 5.58 2.46
CA HIS A 72 4.05 5.52 2.89
C HIS A 72 4.75 4.35 2.21
N LEU A 73 5.70 4.66 1.35
CA LEU A 73 6.56 3.73 0.62
C LEU A 73 8.04 4.08 0.81
N ASP A 74 8.37 5.00 1.71
CA ASP A 74 9.76 5.35 2.02
C ASP A 74 10.56 4.16 2.54
N ASN A 75 11.88 4.24 2.41
CA ASN A 75 12.79 3.17 2.81
C ASN A 75 12.48 1.83 2.11
N ASN A 76 12.10 1.88 0.84
CA ASN A 76 11.93 0.73 -0.05
C ASN A 76 12.97 0.72 -1.18
N LYS A 77 12.79 -0.14 -2.19
CA LYS A 77 13.67 -0.32 -3.35
C LYS A 77 13.04 0.19 -4.65
N LEU A 78 12.11 1.14 -4.53
CA LEU A 78 11.40 1.71 -5.68
C LEU A 78 12.37 2.51 -6.55
N THR A 79 12.41 2.19 -7.84
CA THR A 79 13.20 2.94 -8.83
C THR A 79 12.35 3.95 -9.61
N ARG A 80 11.03 3.91 -9.42
CA ARG A 80 10.04 4.74 -10.11
C ARG A 80 8.84 4.99 -9.23
N VAL A 81 8.19 6.11 -9.47
CA VAL A 81 6.93 6.49 -8.84
C VAL A 81 5.83 5.49 -9.28
N PRO A 82 5.01 4.95 -8.36
CA PRO A 82 3.89 4.08 -8.69
C PRO A 82 2.91 4.73 -9.67
N GLY A 83 2.49 3.97 -10.69
CA GLY A 83 1.48 4.41 -11.64
C GLY A 83 0.10 4.57 -10.98
N GLY A 84 -0.69 5.53 -11.46
CA GLY A 84 -2.05 5.78 -10.96
C GLY A 84 -2.14 6.71 -9.75
N LEU A 85 -1.00 7.16 -9.18
CA LEU A 85 -1.01 8.19 -8.13
C LEU A 85 -1.61 9.52 -8.62
N ALA A 86 -1.36 9.90 -9.87
CA ALA A 86 -1.93 11.11 -10.47
C ALA A 86 -3.47 11.08 -10.56
N GLU A 87 -4.07 9.88 -10.62
CA GLU A 87 -5.52 9.68 -10.70
C GLU A 87 -6.19 9.65 -9.30
N HIS A 88 -5.40 9.62 -8.22
CA HIS A 88 -5.94 9.58 -6.87
C HIS A 88 -6.40 10.96 -6.40
N LYS A 89 -7.70 11.21 -6.54
CA LYS A 89 -8.34 12.49 -6.20
C LYS A 89 -8.16 12.95 -4.74
N TYR A 90 -8.00 12.01 -3.81
CA TYR A 90 -7.98 12.31 -2.38
C TYR A 90 -6.60 12.17 -1.73
N ILE A 91 -5.57 11.87 -2.51
CA ILE A 91 -4.23 11.70 -1.96
C ILE A 91 -3.68 13.05 -1.50
N GLN A 92 -3.15 13.08 -0.29
CA GLN A 92 -2.66 14.28 0.38
C GLN A 92 -1.18 14.15 0.69
N VAL A 93 -0.76 12.95 1.09
CA VAL A 93 0.61 12.70 1.53
C VAL A 93 1.13 11.43 0.88
N VAL A 94 2.30 11.53 0.27
CA VAL A 94 3.02 10.40 -0.31
C VAL A 94 4.48 10.50 0.13
N TYR A 95 4.96 9.45 0.79
CA TYR A 95 6.38 9.23 1.07
C TYR A 95 6.86 8.10 0.14
N LEU A 96 7.94 8.32 -0.61
CA LEU A 96 8.50 7.37 -1.58
C LEU A 96 9.95 7.02 -1.24
#